data_AF-A0AA86W626-F1
#
_entry.id   AF-A0AA86W626-F1
#
_cell.length_a   1.000
_cell.length_b   1.000
_cell.length_c   1.000
_cell.angle_alpha   90.00
_cell.angle_beta   90.00
_cell.angle_gamma   90.00
#
_symmetry.space_group_name_H-M   'P 1'
#
loop_
_entity.id
_entity.type
_entity.pdbx_description
1 polymer ?
#
loop_
_entity_poly.entity_id
_entity_poly.type
_entity_poly.pdbx_seq_one_letter_code
_entity_poly.pdbx_strand_id
1 'polypeptide(L)'
;MATDSRLVSMVIEKCKSVFEGLESLVDVGGGTGTMVKVIAESFPQLKCIVFDLPHVVGDLQGTENIKYVGGDMFQAIPPADAIVLKVVVS
;
A
#
# COMPACT_ATOMS: atom_id res chain seq x y z
N MET A 1 -5.30 14.14 -5.43
CA MET A 1 -4.33 14.08 -6.57
C MET A 1 -3.03 14.84 -6.29
N ALA A 2 -3.01 16.17 -6.08
CA ALA A 2 -1.75 16.91 -5.84
C ALA A 2 -1.14 16.74 -4.43
N THR A 3 -1.97 16.45 -3.43
CA THR A 3 -1.54 16.12 -2.07
C THR A 3 -0.95 14.71 -1.99
N ASP A 4 -1.52 13.77 -2.75
CA ASP A 4 -1.07 12.37 -2.79
C ASP A 4 0.35 12.27 -3.31
N SER A 5 0.70 12.99 -4.38
CA SER A 5 2.05 12.96 -4.95
C SER A 5 3.11 13.55 -4.02
N ARG A 6 2.79 14.60 -3.26
CA ARG A 6 3.71 15.22 -2.28
C ARG A 6 3.95 14.34 -1.05
N LEU A 7 2.93 13.63 -0.58
CA LEU A 7 3.08 12.70 0.54
C LEU A 7 3.90 11.47 0.11
N VAL A 8 3.64 10.94 -1.08
CA VAL A 8 4.39 9.80 -1.61
C VAL A 8 5.87 10.14 -1.79
N SER A 9 6.21 11.31 -2.37
CA SER A 9 7.61 11.73 -2.48
C SER A 9 8.27 11.91 -1.11
N MET A 10 7.56 12.49 -0.14
CA MET A 10 8.07 12.67 1.22
C MET A 10 8.33 11.33 1.92
N VAL A 11 7.45 10.34 1.77
CA VAL A 11 7.61 9.01 2.37
C VAL A 11 8.86 8.32 1.84
N ILE A 12 9.13 8.40 0.54
CA ILE A 12 10.35 7.82 -0.03
C ILE A 12 11.59 8.58 0.42
N GLU A 13 11.57 9.92 0.41
CA GLU A 13 12.75 10.72 0.74
C GLU A 13 13.09 10.73 2.23
N LYS A 14 12.08 10.78 3.10
CA LYS A 14 12.27 10.99 4.55
C LYS A 14 12.02 9.74 5.39
N CYS A 15 11.30 8.75 4.86
CA CYS A 15 10.88 7.57 5.62
C CYS A 15 11.40 6.27 5.00
N LYS A 16 12.43 6.33 4.15
CA LYS A 16 13.02 5.14 3.52
C LYS A 16 13.36 4.04 4.53
N SER A 17 13.98 4.43 5.65
CA SER A 17 14.39 3.51 6.73
C SER A 17 13.23 2.80 7.42
N VAL A 18 11.99 3.32 7.31
CA VAL A 18 10.79 2.65 7.86
C VAL A 18 10.51 1.34 7.11
N PHE A 19 10.90 1.25 5.84
CA PHE A 19 10.67 0.08 4.99
C PHE A 19 11.87 -0.85 4.91
N GLU A 20 13.00 -0.49 5.52
CA GLU A 20 14.20 -1.33 5.52
C GLU A 20 13.99 -2.56 6.41
N GLY A 21 14.27 -3.74 5.86
CA GLY A 21 14.13 -5.02 6.56
C GLY A 21 12.72 -5.61 6.57
N LEU A 22 11.72 -4.91 6.02
CA LEU A 22 10.38 -5.47 5.82
C LEU A 22 10.39 -6.45 4.63
N GLU A 23 9.71 -7.58 4.77
CA GLU A 23 9.46 -8.51 3.67
C GLU A 23 8.07 -8.29 3.05
N SER A 24 7.13 -7.76 3.84
CA SER A 24 5.74 -7.56 3.44
C SER A 24 5.10 -6.30 4.02
N LEU A 25 4.24 -5.66 3.22
CA LEU A 25 3.54 -4.44 3.56
C LEU A 25 2.07 -4.52 3.10
N VAL A 26 1.13 -4.05 3.92
CA VAL A 26 -0.26 -3.85 3.51
C VAL A 26 -0.67 -2.37 3.61
N ASP A 27 -1.23 -1.82 2.52
CA ASP A 27 -1.83 -0.49 2.45
C ASP A 27 -3.35 -0.63 2.54
N VAL A 28 -3.90 -0.24 3.68
CA VAL A 28 -5.33 -0.42 4.00
C VAL A 28 -6.11 0.83 3.60
N GLY A 29 -7.17 0.63 2.81
CA GLY A 29 -7.85 1.72 2.12
C GLY A 29 -7.00 2.33 1.00
N GLY A 30 -6.11 1.52 0.41
CA GLY A 30 -5.10 1.99 -0.56
C GLY A 30 -5.66 2.38 -1.93
N GLY A 31 -6.95 2.14 -2.18
CA GLY A 31 -7.64 2.47 -3.43
C GLY A 31 -6.96 1.83 -4.64
N THR A 32 -6.49 2.66 -5.57
CA THR A 32 -5.79 2.22 -6.79
C THR A 32 -4.28 1.95 -6.58
N GLY A 33 -3.83 1.93 -5.33
CA GLY A 33 -2.46 1.58 -4.96
C GLY A 33 -1.41 2.63 -5.32
N THR A 34 -1.78 3.91 -5.39
CA THR A 34 -0.86 4.98 -5.87
C THR A 34 0.41 5.07 -4.99
N MET A 35 0.27 4.94 -3.68
CA MET A 35 1.41 4.98 -2.76
C MET A 35 2.23 3.68 -2.82
N VAL A 36 1.56 2.53 -2.81
CA VAL A 36 2.20 1.21 -2.93
C VAL A 36 3.03 1.09 -4.21
N LYS A 37 2.57 1.61 -5.35
CA LYS A 37 3.32 1.57 -6.62
C LYS A 37 4.70 2.20 -6.48
N VAL A 38 4.79 3.38 -5.87
CA VAL A 38 6.06 4.09 -5.69
C VAL A 38 6.95 3.41 -4.64
N ILE A 39 6.36 2.85 -3.58
CA ILE A 39 7.09 2.05 -2.59
C ILE A 39 7.68 0.79 -3.25
N ALA A 40 6.87 0.06 -4.01
CA ALA A 40 7.27 -1.16 -4.72
C ALA A 40 8.35 -0.90 -5.78
N GLU A 41 8.35 0.27 -6.42
CA GLU A 41 9.44 0.72 -7.31
C GLU A 41 10.73 1.01 -6.55
N SER A 42 10.62 1.59 -5.34
CA SER A 42 11.78 1.93 -4.49
C SER A 42 12.36 0.73 -3.73
N PHE A 43 11.54 -0.30 -3.50
CA PHE A 43 11.88 -1.53 -2.79
C PHE A 43 11.33 -2.76 -3.54
N PRO A 44 11.96 -3.17 -4.66
CA PRO A 44 11.44 -4.25 -5.50
C PRO A 44 11.24 -5.58 -4.77
N GLN A 45 12.04 -5.84 -3.72
CA GLN A 45 11.97 -7.03 -2.88
C GLN A 45 10.78 -7.05 -1.90
N LEU A 46 10.16 -5.89 -1.64
CA LEU A 46 9.07 -5.77 -0.68
C LEU A 46 7.76 -6.24 -1.32
N LYS A 47 7.10 -7.23 -0.72
CA LYS A 47 5.78 -7.69 -1.17
C LYS A 47 4.71 -6.76 -0.64
N CYS A 48 4.03 -6.07 -1.53
CA CYS A 48 2.99 -5.13 -1.16
C CYS A 48 1.59 -5.69 -1.44
N ILE A 49 0.67 -5.44 -0.52
CA ILE A 49 -0.76 -5.70 -0.69
C ILE A 49 -1.47 -4.35 -0.64
N VAL A 50 -2.24 -4.04 -1.68
CA VAL A 50 -3.26 -2.99 -1.63
C VAL A 50 -4.55 -3.64 -1.18
N PHE A 51 -5.02 -3.26 0.00
CA PHE A 51 -6.22 -3.82 0.61
C PHE A 51 -7.34 -2.77 0.66
N ASP A 52 -8.46 -3.06 0.02
CA ASP A 52 -9.62 -2.17 -0.03
C ASP A 52 -10.90 -3.00 -0.21
N LEU A 53 -12.05 -2.34 -0.29
CA LEU A 53 -13.32 -3.02 -0.54
C LEU A 53 -13.29 -3.75 -1.89
N PRO A 54 -13.95 -4.92 -2.03
CA PRO A 54 -13.90 -5.72 -3.25
C PRO A 54 -14.26 -4.96 -4.54
N HIS A 55 -15.21 -4.02 -4.46
CA HIS A 55 -15.63 -3.22 -5.62
C HIS A 55 -14.60 -2.15 -6.03
N VAL A 56 -13.66 -1.79 -5.15
CA VAL A 56 -12.60 -0.81 -5.45
C VAL A 56 -11.46 -1.47 -6.21
N VAL A 57 -11.12 -2.72 -5.84
CA VAL A 57 -9.93 -3.41 -6.35
C VAL A 57 -10.23 -4.55 -7.33
N GLY A 58 -11.50 -4.91 -7.55
CA GLY A 58 -11.91 -6.10 -8.31
C GLY A 58 -11.40 -6.15 -9.75
N ASP A 59 -11.23 -5.00 -10.41
CA ASP A 59 -10.74 -4.90 -11.79
C ASP A 59 -9.24 -4.58 -11.89
N LEU A 60 -8.56 -4.47 -10.75
CA LEU A 60 -7.14 -4.09 -10.71
C LEU A 60 -6.25 -5.33 -10.82
N GLN A 61 -5.28 -5.26 -11.74
CA GLN A 61 -4.26 -6.28 -11.90
C GLN A 61 -2.98 -5.86 -11.19
N GLY A 62 -2.44 -6.80 -10.41
CA GLY A 62 -1.18 -6.66 -9.70
C GLY A 62 0.05 -6.77 -10.60
N THR A 63 1.20 -6.65 -9.97
CA THR A 63 2.52 -6.97 -10.55
C THR A 63 3.13 -8.15 -9.79
N GLU A 64 4.40 -8.48 -10.04
CA GLU A 64 5.10 -9.53 -9.30
C GLU A 64 5.15 -9.26 -7.78
N ASN A 65 5.33 -7.99 -7.40
CA ASN A 65 5.48 -7.56 -6.00
C ASN A 65 4.30 -6.74 -5.46
N ILE A 66 3.23 -6.53 -6.24
CA ILE A 66 2.00 -5.86 -5.79
C ILE A 66 0.81 -6.79 -6.00
N LYS A 67 0.04 -7.03 -4.94
CA LYS A 67 -1.26 -7.72 -5.00
C LYS A 67 -2.38 -6.80 -4.60
N TYR A 68 -3.54 -6.97 -5.24
CA TYR A 68 -4.78 -6.34 -4.84
C TYR A 68 -5.66 -7.36 -4.14
N VAL A 69 -6.14 -7.03 -2.94
CA VAL A 69 -6.96 -7.93 -2.13
C VAL A 69 -8.21 -7.19 -1.69
N GLY A 70 -9.38 -7.73 -2.05
CA GLY A 70 -10.67 -7.21 -1.62
C GLY A 70 -11.05 -7.73 -0.23
N GLY A 71 -11.51 -6.86 0.66
CA GLY A 71 -12.04 -7.26 1.97
C GLY A 71 -12.56 -6.09 2.80
N ASP A 72 -12.84 -6.37 4.07
CA ASP A 72 -13.29 -5.38 5.07
C ASP A 72 -12.27 -5.30 6.20
N MET A 73 -11.64 -4.13 6.37
CA MET A 73 -10.63 -3.89 7.40
C MET A 73 -11.16 -4.00 8.84
N PHE A 74 -12.47 -3.83 9.04
CA PHE A 74 -13.09 -4.01 10.35
C PHE A 74 -13.30 -5.48 10.72
N GLN A 75 -13.18 -6.39 9.74
CA GLN A 75 -13.26 -7.84 9.95
C GLN A 75 -11.87 -8.46 10.06
N ALA A 76 -11.04 -8.25 9.04
CA ALA A 76 -9.69 -8.78 8.99
C ALA A 76 -8.82 -8.01 8.00
N ILE A 77 -7.55 -7.82 8.35
CA ILE A 77 -6.51 -7.27 7.48
C ILE A 77 -5.53 -8.40 7.13
N PRO A 78 -5.09 -8.53 5.86
CA PRO A 78 -4.07 -9.51 5.48
C PRO A 78 -2.80 -9.37 6.34
N PRO A 79 -2.17 -10.49 6.75
CA PRO A 79 -0.94 -10.44 7.53
C PRO A 79 0.21 -9.85 6.71
N ALA A 80 0.97 -8.95 7.33
CA ALA A 80 2.18 -8.33 6.80
C ALA A 80 3.06 -7.84 7.95
N ASP A 81 4.32 -7.53 7.67
CA ASP A 81 5.26 -6.99 8.67
C ASP A 81 4.87 -5.57 9.10
N ALA A 82 4.27 -4.80 8.17
CA ALA A 82 3.79 -3.46 8.44
C ALA A 82 2.44 -3.18 7.76
N ILE A 83 1.71 -2.24 8.37
CA ILE A 83 0.48 -1.66 7.84
C ILE A 83 0.72 -0.18 7.61
N VAL A 84 0.33 0.32 6.43
CA VAL A 84 0.22 1.76 6.19
C VAL A 84 -1.25 2.13 6.07
N LEU A 85 -1.60 3.24 6.72
CA LEU A 85 -2.92 3.85 6.72
C LEU A 85 -2.77 5.31 6.30
N LYS A 86 -3.13 5.60 5.05
CA LYS A 86 -3.09 6.97 4.53
C LYS A 86 -4.49 7.59 4.62
N VAL A 87 -4.69 8.40 5.67
CA VAL A 87 -5.91 9.17 6.04
C VAL A 87 -7.22 8.55 5.49
N VAL A 88 -7.69 7.53 6.18
CA VAL A 88 -9.04 6.96 6.03
C VAL A 88 -9.99 7.53 7.11
N VAL A 89 -9.48 8.37 8.03
CA VAL A 89 -10.23 8.87 9.19
C VAL A 89 -10.89 10.20 8.85
N SER A 90 -12.22 10.16 8.65
CA SER A 90 -13.11 11.32 8.64
C SER A 90 -13.91 11.37 9.93
#